data_AF-A0A5E4MUE0-F1
#
_entry.id   AF-A0A5E4MUE0-F1
#
_cell.length_a   1.000
_cell.length_b   1.000
_cell.length_c   1.000
_cell.angle_alpha   90.00
_cell.angle_beta   90.00
_cell.angle_gamma   90.00
#
_symmetry.space_group_name_H-M   'P 1'
#
loop_
_entity.id
_entity.type
_entity.pdbx_description
1 polymer ?
#
loop_
_entity_poly.entity_id
_entity_poly.type
_entity_poly.pdbx_seq_one_letter_code
_entity_poly.pdbx_strand_id
1 'polypeptide(L)'
;MVKARKLIQSQFCSAKKWQEEWLDNTVLHTNLIKDPAQRVKGFELPRQEWVILNRLRIGHGRYGHMMFKWKLKDIPECDCGNYSQTMRHITDECANRRFPSGINGLNEATKESCEWIKALDIEI
;
A
#
# COMPACT_ATOMS: atom_id res chain seq x y z
N MET A 1 -19.93 -24.96 -1.45
CA MET A 1 -19.66 -24.52 -2.84
C MET A 1 -20.96 -24.00 -3.45
N VAL A 2 -21.05 -22.72 -3.76
CA VAL A 2 -22.27 -22.12 -4.36
C VAL A 2 -22.32 -22.48 -5.85
N LYS A 3 -23.45 -23.02 -6.32
CA LYS A 3 -23.61 -23.44 -7.73
C LYS A 3 -24.08 -22.25 -8.59
N ALA A 4 -23.60 -22.15 -9.83
CA ALA A 4 -23.92 -21.05 -10.76
C ALA A 4 -25.43 -20.78 -10.92
N ARG A 5 -26.27 -21.82 -10.94
CA ARG A 5 -27.74 -21.69 -11.01
C ARG A 5 -28.32 -20.86 -9.85
N LYS A 6 -27.79 -21.02 -8.63
CA LYS A 6 -28.23 -20.23 -7.45
C LYS A 6 -27.87 -18.75 -7.59
N LEU A 7 -26.71 -18.44 -8.17
CA LEU A 7 -26.27 -17.05 -8.39
C LEU A 7 -27.13 -16.34 -9.44
N ILE A 8 -27.52 -17.04 -10.51
CA ILE A 8 -28.43 -16.50 -11.53
C ILE A 8 -29.82 -16.23 -10.91
N GLN A 9 -30.35 -17.19 -10.14
CA GLN A 9 -31.65 -17.03 -9.46
C GLN A 9 -31.67 -15.88 -8.45
N SER A 10 -30.56 -15.64 -7.75
CA SER A 10 -30.45 -14.54 -6.80
C SER A 10 -30.07 -13.19 -7.45
N GLN A 11 -30.01 -13.12 -8.79
CA GLN A 11 -29.50 -11.95 -9.52
C GLN A 11 -28.16 -11.45 -8.98
N PHE A 12 -27.25 -12.38 -8.66
CA PHE A 12 -25.98 -12.05 -8.04
C PHE A 12 -25.16 -11.14 -8.95
N CYS A 13 -24.82 -9.97 -8.44
CA CYS A 13 -23.91 -9.04 -9.08
C CYS A 13 -22.56 -9.11 -8.37
N SER A 14 -21.56 -9.67 -9.06
CA SER A 14 -20.19 -9.81 -8.52
C SER A 14 -19.59 -8.45 -8.18
N ALA A 15 -19.79 -7.44 -9.04
CA ALA A 15 -19.30 -6.08 -8.81
C ALA A 15 -19.88 -5.48 -7.52
N LYS A 16 -21.20 -5.62 -7.30
CA LYS A 16 -21.86 -5.13 -6.09
C LYS A 16 -21.38 -5.87 -4.84
N LYS A 17 -21.30 -7.21 -4.89
CA LYS A 17 -20.82 -8.01 -3.76
C LYS A 17 -19.39 -7.63 -3.36
N TRP A 18 -18.53 -7.43 -4.35
CA TRP A 18 -17.14 -7.05 -4.13
C TRP A 18 -17.02 -5.62 -3.57
N GLN A 19 -17.84 -4.68 -4.04
CA GLN A 19 -17.91 -3.33 -3.47
C GLN A 19 -18.39 -3.34 -2.02
N GLU A 20 -19.39 -4.16 -1.69
CA GLU A 20 -19.85 -4.34 -0.30
C GLU A 20 -18.73 -4.90 0.59
N GLU A 21 -18.02 -5.95 0.13
CA GLU A 21 -16.88 -6.52 0.86
C GLU A 21 -15.74 -5.51 1.03
N TRP A 22 -15.47 -4.66 0.03
CA TRP A 22 -14.47 -3.60 0.11
C TRP A 22 -14.82 -2.56 1.19
N LEU A 23 -16.09 -2.16 1.28
CA LEU A 23 -16.57 -1.17 2.24
C LEU A 23 -16.64 -1.70 3.68
N ASP A 24 -16.93 -3.00 3.85
CA ASP A 24 -17.04 -3.66 5.17
C ASP A 24 -15.65 -3.96 5.80
N ASN A 25 -14.61 -4.00 4.98
CA ASN A 25 -13.27 -4.38 5.45
C ASN A 25 -12.51 -3.17 6.03
N THR A 26 -12.09 -3.29 7.28
CA THR A 26 -11.25 -2.29 7.97
C THR A 26 -9.78 -2.49 7.58
N VAL A 27 -9.45 -2.16 6.34
CA VAL A 27 -8.06 -2.24 5.85
C VAL A 27 -7.27 -1.01 6.27
N LEU A 28 -5.96 -1.16 6.50
CA LEU A 28 -5.04 -0.04 6.62
C LEU A 28 -5.14 0.86 5.38
N HIS A 29 -5.17 2.18 5.60
CA HIS A 29 -5.16 3.20 4.54
C HIS A 29 -6.37 3.22 3.58
N THR A 30 -7.55 2.74 4.00
CA THR A 30 -8.81 2.86 3.25
C THR A 30 -9.15 4.29 2.81
N ASN A 31 -8.64 5.29 3.56
CA ASN A 31 -8.74 6.71 3.24
C ASN A 31 -7.94 7.13 1.99
N LEU A 32 -6.92 6.37 1.58
CA LEU A 32 -6.10 6.67 0.40
C LEU A 32 -6.74 6.20 -0.91
N ILE A 33 -7.37 5.03 -0.90
CA ILE A 33 -8.02 4.42 -2.06
C ILE A 33 -9.49 4.17 -1.73
N LYS A 34 -10.33 5.16 -2.05
CA LYS A 34 -11.77 5.12 -1.77
C LYS A 34 -12.55 4.29 -2.80
N ASP A 35 -12.18 4.47 -4.08
CA ASP A 35 -12.79 3.75 -5.19
C ASP A 35 -11.69 2.98 -5.96
N PRO A 36 -11.65 1.65 -5.84
CA PRO A 36 -10.65 0.84 -6.51
C PRO A 36 -10.88 0.71 -8.03
N ALA A 37 -12.03 1.13 -8.56
CA ALA A 37 -12.29 1.19 -10.00
C ALA A 37 -11.72 2.46 -10.65
N GLN A 38 -11.33 3.46 -9.85
CA GLN A 38 -10.78 4.72 -10.35
C GLN A 38 -9.25 4.66 -10.49
N ARG A 39 -8.73 5.34 -11.52
CA ARG A 39 -7.30 5.59 -11.63
C ARG A 39 -6.88 6.52 -10.50
N VAL A 40 -6.02 6.03 -9.61
CA VAL A 40 -5.44 6.84 -8.53
C VAL A 40 -4.29 7.70 -9.06
N LYS A 41 -3.94 8.77 -8.33
CA LYS A 41 -2.86 9.68 -8.70
C LYS A 41 -1.55 8.92 -8.93
N GLY A 42 -0.77 9.36 -9.92
CA GLY A 42 0.48 8.70 -10.29
C GLY A 42 0.33 7.48 -11.21
N PHE A 43 -0.88 7.15 -11.70
CA PHE A 43 -1.10 6.02 -12.62
C PHE A 43 -0.23 6.05 -13.88
N GLU A 44 0.10 7.25 -14.35
CA GLU A 44 0.93 7.47 -15.55
C GLU A 44 2.45 7.49 -15.23
N LEU A 45 2.85 7.24 -13.97
CA LEU A 45 4.26 7.14 -13.60
C LEU A 45 4.93 5.94 -14.30
N PRO A 46 6.26 5.99 -14.52
CA PRO A 46 6.96 4.82 -14.97
C PRO A 46 6.78 3.66 -13.98
N ARG A 47 6.89 2.43 -14.51
CA ARG A 47 6.48 1.21 -13.81
C ARG A 47 7.09 1.07 -12.42
N GLN A 48 8.36 1.43 -12.26
CA GLN A 48 9.10 1.24 -11.01
C GLN A 48 8.52 2.12 -9.89
N GLU A 49 8.40 3.41 -10.15
CA GLU A 49 7.85 4.40 -9.22
C GLU A 49 6.39 4.11 -8.91
N TRP A 50 5.62 3.72 -9.93
CA TRP A 50 4.23 3.31 -9.76
C TRP A 50 4.08 2.10 -8.84
N VAL A 51 4.93 1.08 -8.99
CA VAL A 51 4.90 -0.11 -8.14
C VAL A 51 5.26 0.23 -6.70
N ILE A 52 6.32 1.02 -6.48
CA ILE A 52 6.73 1.44 -5.14
C ILE A 52 5.60 2.24 -4.48
N LEU A 53 5.06 3.26 -5.15
CA LEU A 53 3.97 4.08 -4.61
C LEU A 53 2.76 3.24 -4.19
N ASN A 54 2.36 2.25 -4.99
CA ASN A 54 1.23 1.40 -4.64
C ASN A 54 1.53 0.46 -3.47
N ARG A 55 2.75 -0.07 -3.36
CA ARG A 55 3.18 -0.84 -2.19
C ARG A 55 3.12 -0.01 -0.92
N LEU A 56 3.57 1.24 -0.96
CA LEU A 56 3.45 2.21 0.14
C LEU A 56 1.99 2.43 0.53
N ARG A 57 1.11 2.69 -0.44
CA ARG A 57 -0.34 2.91 -0.21
C ARG A 57 -1.01 1.75 0.52
N ILE A 58 -0.75 0.52 0.09
CA ILE A 58 -1.39 -0.66 0.67
C ILE A 58 -0.68 -1.16 1.94
N GLY A 59 0.43 -0.55 2.33
CA GLY A 59 1.18 -0.97 3.51
C GLY A 59 1.89 -2.32 3.35
N HIS A 60 2.16 -2.78 2.13
CA HIS A 60 2.68 -4.13 1.87
C HIS A 60 3.84 -4.09 0.89
N GLY A 61 4.95 -4.75 1.23
CA GLY A 61 6.19 -4.73 0.46
C GLY A 61 7.30 -5.50 1.15
N ARG A 62 8.52 -5.36 0.64
CA ARG A 62 9.76 -6.00 1.10
C ARG A 62 10.50 -5.20 2.19
N TYR A 63 9.76 -4.51 3.05
CA TYR A 63 10.32 -3.81 4.20
C TYR A 63 10.66 -4.77 5.36
N GLY A 64 11.51 -4.32 6.29
CA GLY A 64 12.10 -5.16 7.34
C GLY A 64 11.11 -6.04 8.12
N HIS A 65 9.98 -5.47 8.56
CA HIS A 65 8.96 -6.24 9.27
C HIS A 65 8.37 -7.40 8.44
N MET A 66 8.09 -7.20 7.15
CA MET A 66 7.58 -8.26 6.27
C MET A 66 8.64 -9.30 5.94
N MET A 67 9.87 -8.87 5.70
CA MET A 67 11.00 -9.78 5.45
C MET A 67 11.28 -10.67 6.66
N PHE A 68 11.20 -10.13 7.87
CA PHE A 68 11.26 -10.89 9.12
C PHE A 68 10.09 -11.86 9.27
N LYS A 69 8.85 -11.39 9.02
CA LYS A 69 7.65 -12.23 9.06
C LYS A 69 7.74 -13.42 8.10
N TRP A 70 8.38 -13.24 6.94
CA TRP A 70 8.63 -14.30 5.96
C TRP A 70 9.89 -15.14 6.25
N LYS A 71 10.60 -14.88 7.34
CA LYS A 71 11.87 -15.55 7.71
C LYS A 71 12.97 -15.38 6.67
N LEU A 72 12.94 -14.28 5.92
CA LEU A 72 13.97 -13.89 4.96
C LEU A 72 14.99 -12.91 5.56
N LYS A 73 14.71 -12.38 6.75
CA LYS A 73 15.61 -11.54 7.56
C LYS A 73 15.49 -11.97 9.02
N ASP A 74 16.60 -11.93 9.76
CA ASP A 74 16.63 -12.36 11.16
C ASP A 74 16.01 -11.33 12.12
N ILE A 75 16.03 -10.05 11.76
CA ILE A 75 15.48 -8.95 12.57
C ILE A 75 14.65 -7.97 11.74
N PRO A 76 13.54 -7.43 12.29
CA PRO A 76 12.69 -6.47 11.58
C PRO A 76 13.19 -5.03 11.65
N GLU A 77 14.27 -4.76 12.39
CA GLU A 77 14.73 -3.41 12.76
C GLU A 77 15.09 -2.52 11.56
N CYS A 78 14.91 -1.22 11.76
CA CYS A 78 15.35 -0.16 10.86
C CYS A 78 16.74 0.35 11.26
N ASP A 79 17.54 0.76 10.29
CA ASP A 79 18.88 1.34 10.51
C ASP A 79 18.86 2.69 11.27
N CYS A 80 17.70 3.33 11.40
CA CYS A 80 17.50 4.49 12.27
C CYS A 80 17.32 4.11 13.75
N GLY A 81 17.44 2.82 14.10
CA GLY A 81 17.29 2.31 15.47
C GLY A 81 15.85 1.98 15.89
N ASN A 82 14.88 2.04 14.98
CA ASN A 82 13.50 1.62 15.29
C ASN A 82 13.40 0.08 15.34
N TYR A 83 12.75 -0.46 16.38
CA TYR A 83 12.61 -1.89 16.62
C TYR A 83 11.94 -2.67 15.47
N SER A 84 11.14 -2.00 14.63
CA SER A 84 10.46 -2.65 13.51
C SER A 84 10.24 -1.66 12.37
N GLN A 85 10.92 -1.90 11.25
CA GLN A 85 10.73 -1.15 10.02
C GLN A 85 9.39 -1.56 9.38
N THR A 86 8.31 -0.85 9.72
CA THR A 86 6.98 -0.98 9.10
C THR A 86 6.79 0.04 7.98
N MET A 87 5.72 -0.10 7.17
CA MET A 87 5.43 0.90 6.14
C MET A 87 5.19 2.28 6.74
N ARG A 88 4.32 2.37 7.75
CA ARG A 88 4.06 3.60 8.50
C ARG A 88 5.34 4.20 9.06
N HIS A 89 6.24 3.36 9.58
CA HIS A 89 7.53 3.84 10.03
C HIS A 89 8.30 4.50 8.88
N ILE A 90 8.46 3.83 7.73
CA ILE A 90 9.19 4.37 6.58
C ILE A 90 8.58 5.70 6.10
N THR A 91 7.25 5.78 6.00
CA THR A 91 6.56 6.91 5.37
C THR A 91 6.38 8.10 6.30
N ASP A 92 6.06 7.86 7.57
CA ASP A 92 5.58 8.91 8.49
C ASP A 92 6.53 9.18 9.67
N GLU A 93 7.38 8.23 10.06
CA GLU A 93 8.07 8.27 11.37
C GLU A 93 9.61 8.19 11.29
N CYS A 94 10.14 7.60 10.22
CA CYS A 94 11.57 7.29 10.10
C CYS A 94 12.41 8.57 10.07
N ALA A 95 13.35 8.69 11.01
CA ALA A 95 14.25 9.84 11.07
C ALA A 95 15.09 10.01 9.80
N ASN A 96 15.45 8.89 9.17
CA ASN A 96 16.30 8.87 7.97
C ASN A 96 15.50 9.08 6.68
N ARG A 97 14.22 8.69 6.65
CA ARG A 97 13.49 8.50 5.38
C ARG A 97 12.13 9.17 5.31
N ARG A 98 11.48 9.56 6.40
CA ARG A 98 10.07 9.99 6.35
C ARG A 98 9.83 11.06 5.30
N PHE A 99 8.72 10.96 4.59
CA PHE A 99 8.26 12.05 3.76
C PHE A 99 7.63 13.12 4.66
N PRO A 100 7.93 14.43 4.53
CA PRO A 100 7.43 15.45 5.46
C PRO A 100 5.90 15.46 5.62
N SER A 101 5.16 15.19 4.55
CA SER A 101 3.69 15.09 4.55
C SER A 101 3.17 13.66 4.70
N GLY A 102 4.04 12.72 5.06
CA GLY A 102 3.70 11.32 5.31
C GLY A 102 3.12 10.59 4.10
N ILE A 103 2.42 9.48 4.36
CA ILE A 103 1.78 8.69 3.30
C ILE A 103 0.71 9.47 2.52
N ASN A 104 0.03 10.43 3.18
CA ASN A 104 -0.97 11.27 2.51
C ASN A 104 -0.33 12.17 1.45
N GLY A 105 0.83 12.76 1.73
CA GLY A 105 1.57 13.54 0.74
C GLY A 105 2.13 12.69 -0.40
N LEU A 106 2.63 11.49 -0.07
CA LEU A 106 3.07 10.53 -1.10
C LEU A 106 1.90 10.12 -2.02
N ASN A 107 0.69 9.97 -1.46
CA ASN A 107 -0.50 9.60 -2.23
C ASN A 107 -0.87 10.63 -3.31
N GLU A 108 -0.46 11.89 -3.16
CA GLU A 108 -0.71 12.96 -4.12
C GLU A 108 0.13 12.83 -5.41
N ALA A 109 1.19 12.01 -5.39
CA ALA A 109 2.07 11.79 -6.54
C ALA A 109 2.61 13.10 -7.16
N THR A 110 2.90 14.10 -6.32
CA THR A 110 3.56 15.34 -6.73
C THR A 110 4.99 15.09 -7.20
N LYS A 111 5.61 16.08 -7.86
CA LYS A 111 7.01 16.01 -8.28
C LYS A 111 7.95 15.66 -7.12
N GLU A 112 7.78 16.31 -5.98
CA GLU A 112 8.58 16.08 -4.76
C GLU A 112 8.41 14.64 -4.24
N SER A 113 7.17 14.13 -4.18
CA SER A 113 6.93 12.74 -3.77
C SER A 113 7.58 11.73 -4.73
N CYS A 114 7.60 12.03 -6.04
CA CYS A 114 8.23 11.18 -7.04
C CYS A 114 9.76 11.21 -6.92
N GLU A 115 10.35 12.37 -6.64
CA GLU A 115 11.78 12.51 -6.36
C GLU A 115 12.17 11.73 -5.10
N TRP A 116 11.35 11.82 -4.05
CA TRP A 116 11.54 11.02 -2.84
C TRP A 116 11.48 9.50 -3.12
N ILE A 117 10.48 9.03 -3.89
CA ILE A 117 10.35 7.61 -4.27
C ILE A 117 11.60 7.12 -5.01
N LYS A 118 12.16 7.94 -5.89
CA LYS A 118 13.37 7.61 -6.66
C LYS A 118 14.63 7.59 -5.79
N ALA A 119 14.68 8.45 -4.77
CA ALA A 119 15.80 8.54 -3.84
C ALA A 119 15.73 7.53 -2.70
N LEU A 120 14.63 6.79 -2.58
CA LEU A 120 14.46 5.77 -1.53
C LEU A 120 15.52 4.67 -1.68
N ASP A 121 16.34 4.52 -0.66
CA ASP A 121 17.51 3.64 -0.60
C ASP A 121 17.21 2.23 -0.08
N ILE A 122 15.92 1.90 0.08
CA ILE A 122 15.45 0.61 0.55
C ILE A 122 14.51 -0.04 -0.45
N GLU A 123 14.54 -1.37 -0.49
CA GLU A 123 13.61 -2.13 -1.31
C GLU A 123 12.22 -2.19 -0.65
N ILE A 124 11.22 -1.71 -1.38
CA ILE A 124 9.80 -1.83 -1.06
C ILE A 124 9.17 -2.86 -1.97
#